data_AF-A0A3N5V3L0-F1
#
_entry.id   AF-A0A3N5V3L0-F1
#
_cell.length_a   1.000
_cell.length_b   1.000
_cell.length_c   1.000
_cell.angle_alpha   90.00
_cell.angle_beta   90.00
_cell.angle_gamma   90.00
#
_symmetry.space_group_name_H-M   'P 1'
#
loop_
_entity.id
_entity.type
_entity.pdbx_description
1 polymer ?
#
loop_
_entity_poly.entity_id
_entity_poly.type
_entity_poly.pdbx_seq_one_letter_code
_entity_poly.pdbx_strand_id
1 'polypeptide(L)'
;MLNEKCNSGLFCVFRNLSFMNQAVDNLGTAIWKSLMSRKTFSQEMQEIKDEILMLSSMVEQAVMDSAEALKDNDLEHSRQIRSNDMSVNRKRFEVEISIMVLMATQQPIAHDLRRLAASLDICTELERMGDYAKGIANINIRSEGLSLPHILRDIYSMAEKAVDMLHRAMTAFADEDIQTAQAILQEDDVIDACYSGLYHEAIHSVLVDPRNIERANYVIWAAHNLERLGDRVTNICERVIYIVTGERPELDAIPQEFKLSVEV
;
A
#
# COMPACT_ATOMS: atom_id res chain seq x y z
N MET A 1 -20.36 24.79 -67.23
CA MET A 1 -20.97 24.29 -65.98
C MET A 1 -20.03 23.24 -65.41
N LEU A 2 -19.78 23.38 -64.12
CA LEU A 2 -18.69 22.85 -63.29
C LEU A 2 -18.41 21.35 -63.46
N ASN A 3 -17.13 21.00 -63.66
CA ASN A 3 -16.64 19.64 -63.47
C ASN A 3 -15.37 19.75 -62.60
N GLU A 4 -15.57 19.67 -61.29
CA GLU A 4 -14.51 19.76 -60.30
C GLU A 4 -13.77 18.43 -60.18
N LYS A 5 -12.45 18.53 -60.32
CA LYS A 5 -11.48 17.55 -59.85
C LYS A 5 -11.57 17.46 -58.33
N CYS A 6 -11.72 16.25 -57.77
CA CYS A 6 -11.36 16.01 -56.38
C CYS A 6 -10.33 14.87 -56.32
N ASN A 7 -9.19 15.23 -55.72
CA ASN A 7 -7.92 14.55 -55.74
C ASN A 7 -7.84 13.59 -54.53
N SER A 8 -7.20 12.44 -54.74
CA SER A 8 -6.35 11.69 -53.80
C SER A 8 -6.54 11.90 -52.28
N GLY A 9 -6.93 10.84 -51.54
CA GLY A 9 -6.70 10.84 -50.09
C GLY A 9 -7.41 9.79 -49.22
N LEU A 10 -8.50 9.16 -49.66
CA LEU A 10 -9.33 8.35 -48.75
C LEU A 10 -9.17 6.83 -48.86
N PHE A 11 -8.45 6.31 -49.86
CA PHE A 11 -8.39 4.86 -50.09
C PHE A 11 -7.27 4.12 -49.33
N CYS A 12 -6.45 4.82 -48.53
CA CYS A 12 -5.34 4.19 -47.78
C CYS A 12 -5.64 3.94 -46.29
N VAL A 13 -6.72 4.49 -45.73
CA VAL A 13 -7.01 4.36 -44.28
C VAL A 13 -7.88 3.13 -43.96
N PHE A 14 -8.61 2.58 -44.93
CA PHE A 14 -9.51 1.44 -44.68
C PHE A 14 -8.86 0.06 -44.67
N ARG A 15 -7.56 -0.06 -45.01
CA ARG A 15 -6.84 -1.35 -44.98
C ARG A 15 -6.15 -1.66 -43.64
N ASN A 16 -6.01 -0.69 -42.74
CA ASN A 16 -5.34 -0.87 -41.44
C ASN A 16 -6.28 -1.22 -40.28
N LEU A 17 -7.59 -0.98 -40.41
CA LEU A 17 -8.57 -1.37 -39.38
C LEU A 17 -8.78 -2.89 -39.29
N SER A 18 -8.62 -3.62 -40.40
CA SER A 18 -8.74 -5.08 -40.38
C SER A 18 -7.55 -5.76 -39.70
N PHE A 19 -6.35 -5.17 -39.76
CA PHE A 19 -5.16 -5.69 -39.08
C PHE A 19 -5.16 -5.38 -37.58
N MET A 20 -5.67 -4.21 -37.18
CA MET A 20 -5.85 -3.87 -35.76
C MET A 20 -6.94 -4.71 -35.09
N ASN A 21 -8.08 -4.96 -35.76
CA ASN A 21 -9.09 -5.88 -35.22
C ASN A 21 -8.53 -7.29 -35.07
N GLN A 22 -7.76 -7.79 -36.03
CA GLN A 22 -7.20 -9.14 -35.94
C GLN A 22 -6.11 -9.27 -34.85
N ALA A 23 -5.38 -8.20 -34.55
CA ALA A 23 -4.43 -8.16 -33.43
C ALA A 23 -5.17 -8.09 -32.08
N VAL A 24 -6.23 -7.29 -31.96
CA VAL A 24 -7.08 -7.19 -30.75
C VAL A 24 -7.88 -8.47 -30.53
N ASP A 25 -8.37 -9.11 -31.59
CA ASP A 25 -9.04 -10.40 -31.55
C ASP A 25 -8.06 -11.52 -31.20
N ASN A 26 -6.81 -11.49 -31.69
CA ASN A 26 -5.81 -12.50 -31.34
C ASN A 26 -5.24 -12.32 -29.92
N LEU A 27 -5.07 -11.07 -29.44
CA LEU A 27 -4.74 -10.78 -28.04
C LEU A 27 -5.90 -11.16 -27.12
N GLY A 28 -7.13 -10.82 -27.51
CA GLY A 28 -8.35 -11.26 -26.84
C GLY A 28 -8.43 -12.78 -26.80
N THR A 29 -8.18 -13.47 -27.91
CA THR A 29 -8.22 -14.93 -27.99
C THR A 29 -7.08 -15.57 -27.20
N ALA A 30 -5.88 -15.00 -27.16
CA ALA A 30 -4.76 -15.53 -26.35
C ALA A 30 -5.02 -15.34 -24.85
N ILE A 31 -5.53 -14.17 -24.45
CA ILE A 31 -5.95 -13.88 -23.07
C ILE A 31 -7.12 -14.77 -22.67
N TRP A 32 -8.14 -14.91 -23.53
CA TRP A 32 -9.28 -15.81 -23.32
C TRP A 32 -8.89 -17.29 -23.30
N LYS A 33 -7.92 -17.71 -24.12
CA LYS A 33 -7.45 -19.10 -24.18
C LYS A 33 -6.53 -19.42 -22.99
N SER A 34 -5.79 -18.44 -22.49
CA SER A 34 -5.08 -18.49 -21.20
C SER A 34 -6.07 -18.57 -20.03
N LEU A 35 -7.15 -17.78 -20.07
CA LEU A 35 -8.28 -17.84 -19.11
C LEU A 35 -9.05 -19.17 -19.18
N MET A 36 -9.05 -19.86 -20.33
CA MET A 36 -9.72 -21.15 -20.53
C MET A 36 -8.88 -22.37 -20.15
N SER A 37 -7.60 -22.22 -19.81
CA SER A 37 -6.91 -23.24 -19.02
C SER A 37 -7.53 -23.19 -17.62
N ARG A 38 -8.47 -24.09 -17.34
CA ARG A 38 -9.23 -24.11 -16.08
C ARG A 38 -8.25 -24.40 -14.93
N LYS A 39 -7.69 -23.35 -14.34
CA LYS A 39 -6.87 -23.44 -13.13
C LYS A 39 -7.80 -23.82 -11.97
N THR A 40 -7.22 -24.46 -10.97
CA THR A 40 -7.97 -24.74 -9.74
C THR A 40 -8.15 -23.45 -8.96
N PHE A 41 -9.23 -23.35 -8.18
CA PHE A 41 -9.42 -22.23 -7.26
C PHE A 41 -8.15 -21.96 -6.43
N SER A 42 -7.53 -23.01 -5.88
CA SER A 42 -6.32 -22.90 -5.07
C SER A 42 -5.14 -22.29 -5.84
N GLN A 43 -5.01 -22.59 -7.13
CA GLN A 43 -3.94 -22.00 -7.96
C GLN A 43 -4.20 -20.51 -8.24
N GLU A 44 -5.43 -20.15 -8.61
CA GLU A 44 -5.78 -18.73 -8.85
C GLU A 44 -5.71 -17.91 -7.56
N MET A 45 -6.11 -18.49 -6.43
CA MET A 45 -5.98 -17.86 -5.11
C MET A 45 -4.50 -17.65 -4.73
N GLN A 46 -3.63 -18.61 -5.02
CA GLN A 46 -2.19 -18.45 -4.80
C GLN A 46 -1.61 -17.34 -5.68
N GLU A 47 -2.01 -17.25 -6.95
CA GLU A 47 -1.59 -16.18 -7.85
C GLU A 47 -2.03 -14.80 -7.33
N ILE A 48 -3.27 -14.66 -6.84
CA ILE A 48 -3.73 -13.43 -6.20
C ILE A 48 -2.89 -13.10 -4.96
N LYS A 49 -2.58 -14.10 -4.13
CA LYS A 49 -1.76 -13.91 -2.94
C LYS A 49 -0.36 -13.39 -3.28
N ASP A 50 0.28 -13.98 -4.30
CA ASP A 50 1.60 -13.54 -4.77
C ASP A 50 1.55 -12.10 -5.30
N GLU A 51 0.48 -11.72 -5.99
CA GLU A 51 0.28 -10.37 -6.49
C GLU A 51 0.05 -9.34 -5.36
N ILE A 52 -0.62 -9.73 -4.27
CA ILE A 52 -0.78 -8.91 -3.06
C ILE A 52 0.57 -8.73 -2.35
N LEU A 53 1.38 -9.78 -2.23
CA LEU A 53 2.71 -9.69 -1.63
C LEU A 53 3.64 -8.80 -2.46
N MET A 54 3.51 -8.83 -3.79
CA MET A 54 4.21 -7.89 -4.66
C MET A 54 3.73 -6.44 -4.43
N LEU A 55 2.42 -6.23 -4.24
CA LEU A 55 1.88 -4.91 -3.89
C LEU A 55 2.45 -4.41 -2.54
N SER A 56 2.53 -5.26 -1.51
CA SER A 56 3.13 -4.82 -0.23
C SER A 56 4.61 -4.51 -0.38
N SER A 57 5.36 -5.30 -1.15
CA SER A 57 6.78 -5.00 -1.41
C SER A 57 6.97 -3.64 -2.08
N MET A 58 6.09 -3.25 -3.01
CA MET A 58 6.10 -1.92 -3.63
C MET A 58 5.82 -0.81 -2.61
N VAL A 59 4.92 -1.05 -1.65
CA VAL A 59 4.55 -0.11 -0.60
C VAL A 59 5.66 0.03 0.45
N GLU A 60 6.23 -1.09 0.92
CA GLU A 60 7.37 -1.14 1.84
C GLU A 60 8.54 -0.32 1.28
N GLN A 61 8.88 -0.54 0.00
CA GLN A 61 9.92 0.23 -0.68
C GLN A 61 9.57 1.72 -0.76
N ALA A 62 8.35 2.07 -1.15
CA ALA A 62 7.95 3.48 -1.27
C ALA A 62 8.03 4.22 0.09
N VAL A 63 7.65 3.55 1.18
CA VAL A 63 7.73 4.11 2.54
C VAL A 63 9.19 4.34 2.93
N MET A 64 10.05 3.34 2.78
CA MET A 64 11.47 3.46 3.08
C MET A 64 12.16 4.53 2.24
N ASP A 65 11.91 4.55 0.93
CA ASP A 65 12.45 5.55 0.00
C ASP A 65 11.99 6.96 0.38
N SER A 66 10.73 7.11 0.80
CA SER A 66 10.19 8.43 1.18
C SER A 66 10.82 8.97 2.46
N ALA A 67 11.06 8.09 3.44
CA ALA A 67 11.73 8.44 4.68
C ALA A 67 13.22 8.74 4.44
N GLU A 68 13.89 7.96 3.58
CA GLU A 68 15.28 8.20 3.19
C GLU A 68 15.43 9.53 2.44
N ALA A 69 14.59 9.76 1.43
CA ALA A 69 14.61 11.00 0.67
C ALA A 69 14.36 12.22 1.56
N LEU A 70 13.47 12.11 2.55
CA LEU A 70 13.26 13.17 3.54
C LEU A 70 14.50 13.37 4.43
N LYS A 71 15.09 12.30 4.95
CA LYS A 71 16.31 12.34 5.79
C LYS A 71 17.48 13.00 5.07
N ASP A 72 17.69 12.67 3.81
CA ASP A 72 18.82 13.15 3.00
C ASP A 72 18.51 14.42 2.21
N ASN A 73 17.28 14.96 2.34
CA ASN A 73 16.78 16.10 1.57
C ASN A 73 16.90 15.91 0.05
N ASP A 74 16.69 14.67 -0.42
CA ASP A 74 16.70 14.32 -1.84
C ASP A 74 15.35 14.63 -2.49
N LEU A 75 15.27 15.84 -3.07
CA LEU A 75 14.07 16.32 -3.75
C LEU A 75 13.79 15.56 -5.05
N GLU A 76 14.81 15.02 -5.72
CA GLU A 76 14.63 14.31 -6.98
C GLU A 76 14.05 12.92 -6.73
N HIS A 77 14.59 12.22 -5.74
CA HIS A 77 14.04 10.94 -5.30
C HIS A 77 12.59 11.10 -4.83
N SER A 78 12.28 12.17 -4.08
CA SER A 78 10.90 12.47 -3.66
C SER A 78 9.93 12.67 -4.84
N ARG A 79 10.37 13.29 -5.94
CA ARG A 79 9.55 13.45 -7.15
C ARG A 79 9.29 12.12 -7.84
N GLN A 80 10.28 11.23 -7.87
CA GLN A 80 10.16 9.90 -8.43
C GLN A 80 9.14 9.07 -7.64
N ILE A 81 9.24 9.04 -6.31
CA ILE A 81 8.29 8.35 -5.42
C ILE A 81 6.87 8.84 -5.68
N ARG A 82 6.67 10.17 -5.72
CA ARG A 82 5.35 10.76 -6.03
C ARG A 82 4.80 10.32 -7.39
N SER A 83 5.65 10.12 -8.39
CA SER A 83 5.23 9.63 -9.71
C SER A 83 4.93 8.12 -9.73
N ASN A 84 5.65 7.34 -8.92
CA ASN A 84 5.52 5.89 -8.83
C ASN A 84 4.26 5.44 -8.07
N ASP A 85 3.65 6.32 -7.27
CA ASP A 85 2.34 6.12 -6.63
C ASP A 85 1.25 5.60 -7.60
N MET A 86 1.28 6.04 -8.86
CA MET A 86 0.32 5.57 -9.88
C MET A 86 0.45 4.08 -10.18
N SER A 87 1.66 3.52 -10.01
CA SER A 87 1.94 2.09 -10.20
C SER A 87 1.37 1.26 -9.06
N VAL A 88 1.46 1.73 -7.81
CA VAL A 88 0.81 1.11 -6.63
C VAL A 88 -0.70 1.06 -6.84
N ASN A 89 -1.28 2.19 -7.25
CA ASN A 89 -2.71 2.30 -7.55
C ASN A 89 -3.17 1.34 -8.63
N ARG A 90 -2.39 1.20 -9.71
CA ARG A 90 -2.68 0.27 -10.80
C ARG A 90 -2.62 -1.18 -10.34
N LYS A 91 -1.56 -1.56 -9.62
CA LYS A 91 -1.38 -2.93 -9.10
C LYS A 91 -2.52 -3.31 -8.16
N ARG A 92 -2.92 -2.42 -7.25
CA ARG A 92 -4.10 -2.59 -6.39
C ARG A 92 -5.37 -2.88 -7.21
N PHE A 93 -5.61 -2.12 -8.26
CA PHE A 93 -6.79 -2.32 -9.12
C PHE A 93 -6.73 -3.63 -9.94
N GLU A 94 -5.56 -4.02 -10.44
CA GLU A 94 -5.35 -5.30 -11.15
C GLU A 94 -5.64 -6.50 -10.23
N VAL A 95 -5.19 -6.44 -8.98
CA VAL A 95 -5.47 -7.46 -7.96
C VAL A 95 -6.97 -7.50 -7.64
N GLU A 96 -7.60 -6.34 -7.46
CA GLU A 96 -9.03 -6.24 -7.15
C GLU A 96 -9.90 -6.89 -8.24
N ILE A 97 -9.58 -6.64 -9.52
CA ILE A 97 -10.24 -7.29 -10.65
C ILE A 97 -10.04 -8.81 -10.58
N SER A 98 -8.83 -9.27 -10.30
CA SER A 98 -8.52 -10.71 -10.24
C SER A 98 -9.32 -11.41 -9.15
N ILE A 99 -9.47 -10.78 -7.98
CA ILE A 99 -10.32 -11.26 -6.90
C ILE A 99 -11.80 -11.31 -7.33
N MET A 100 -12.31 -10.24 -7.93
CA MET A 100 -13.71 -10.20 -8.40
C MET A 100 -14.00 -11.29 -9.45
N VAL A 101 -13.08 -11.52 -10.38
CA VAL A 101 -13.19 -12.59 -11.39
C VAL A 101 -13.20 -13.97 -10.72
N LEU A 102 -12.32 -14.20 -9.75
CA LEU A 102 -12.26 -15.48 -9.03
C LEU A 102 -13.55 -15.74 -8.24
N MET A 103 -14.07 -14.73 -7.53
CA MET A 103 -15.36 -14.81 -6.82
C MET A 103 -16.51 -15.16 -7.78
N ALA A 104 -16.58 -14.50 -8.93
CA ALA A 104 -17.65 -14.69 -9.91
C ALA A 104 -17.59 -16.05 -10.60
N THR A 105 -16.40 -16.55 -10.89
CA THR A 105 -16.21 -17.76 -11.72
C THR A 105 -16.18 -19.05 -10.91
N GLN A 106 -15.67 -19.04 -9.67
CA GLN A 106 -15.50 -20.24 -8.86
C GLN A 106 -16.53 -20.38 -7.73
N GLN A 107 -17.32 -19.34 -7.44
CA GLN A 107 -18.36 -19.34 -6.39
C GLN A 107 -17.86 -19.89 -5.03
N PRO A 108 -16.79 -19.31 -4.47
CA PRO A 108 -16.18 -19.79 -3.24
C PRO A 108 -17.13 -19.66 -2.05
N ILE A 109 -16.98 -20.54 -1.07
CA ILE A 109 -17.83 -20.61 0.13
C ILE A 109 -17.01 -20.52 1.41
N ALA A 110 -17.64 -20.04 2.48
CA ALA A 110 -17.08 -20.01 3.83
C ALA A 110 -15.66 -19.42 3.90
N HIS A 111 -14.65 -20.24 4.18
CA HIS A 111 -13.26 -19.81 4.36
C HIS A 111 -12.67 -19.16 3.12
N ASP A 112 -12.89 -19.74 1.94
CA ASP A 112 -12.37 -19.21 0.68
C ASP A 112 -13.00 -17.86 0.32
N LEU A 113 -14.27 -17.66 0.67
CA LEU A 113 -14.93 -16.36 0.51
C LEU A 113 -14.35 -15.31 1.49
N ARG A 114 -14.08 -15.70 2.74
CA ARG A 114 -13.43 -14.81 3.73
C ARG A 114 -12.03 -14.41 3.30
N ARG A 115 -11.24 -15.35 2.77
CA ARG A 115 -9.92 -15.07 2.19
C ARG A 115 -9.98 -13.98 1.13
N LEU A 116 -10.89 -14.11 0.16
CA LEU A 116 -11.03 -13.13 -0.91
C LEU A 116 -11.54 -11.77 -0.42
N ALA A 117 -12.50 -11.76 0.50
CA ALA A 117 -12.99 -10.52 1.10
C ALA A 117 -11.88 -9.80 1.88
N ALA A 118 -11.13 -10.52 2.71
CA ALA A 118 -9.99 -9.99 3.44
C ALA A 118 -8.89 -9.48 2.49
N SER A 119 -8.62 -10.18 1.39
CA SER A 119 -7.68 -9.73 0.37
C SER A 119 -8.05 -8.37 -0.23
N LEU A 120 -9.34 -8.10 -0.50
CA LEU A 120 -9.80 -6.79 -0.99
C LEU A 120 -9.55 -5.68 0.03
N ASP A 121 -9.85 -5.96 1.31
CA ASP A 121 -9.63 -5.02 2.40
C ASP A 121 -8.12 -4.73 2.56
N ILE A 122 -7.27 -5.77 2.57
CA ILE A 122 -5.81 -5.63 2.65
C ILE A 122 -5.25 -4.82 1.48
N CYS A 123 -5.73 -5.05 0.24
CA CYS A 123 -5.32 -4.25 -0.92
C CYS A 123 -5.62 -2.76 -0.73
N THR A 124 -6.73 -2.44 -0.08
CA THR A 124 -7.10 -1.06 0.24
C THR A 124 -6.17 -0.48 1.29
N GLU A 125 -5.88 -1.21 2.37
CA GLU A 125 -4.95 -0.75 3.40
C GLU A 125 -3.53 -0.51 2.82
N LEU A 126 -3.04 -1.40 1.95
CA LEU A 126 -1.75 -1.24 1.26
C LEU A 126 -1.70 0.02 0.39
N GLU A 127 -2.77 0.35 -0.33
CA GLU A 127 -2.81 1.59 -1.11
C GLU A 127 -2.80 2.84 -0.23
N ARG A 128 -3.51 2.82 0.91
CA ARG A 128 -3.45 3.91 1.89
C ARG A 128 -2.03 4.14 2.41
N MET A 129 -1.29 3.07 2.66
CA MET A 129 0.12 3.16 3.06
C MET A 129 1.00 3.76 1.94
N GLY A 130 0.74 3.43 0.68
CA GLY A 130 1.37 4.07 -0.49
C GLY A 130 1.09 5.58 -0.57
N ASP A 131 -0.16 5.99 -0.30
CA ASP A 131 -0.55 7.40 -0.20
C ASP A 131 0.23 8.12 0.93
N TYR A 132 0.47 7.47 2.06
CA TYR A 132 1.26 8.02 3.17
C TYR A 132 2.73 8.22 2.77
N ALA A 133 3.34 7.26 2.07
CA ALA A 133 4.70 7.40 1.52
C ALA A 133 4.80 8.60 0.56
N LYS A 134 3.82 8.75 -0.34
CA LYS A 134 3.71 9.94 -1.20
C LYS A 134 3.50 11.22 -0.39
N GLY A 135 2.78 11.17 0.72
CA GLY A 135 2.63 12.25 1.68
C GLY A 135 3.97 12.73 2.23
N ILE A 136 4.81 11.79 2.69
CA ILE A 136 6.17 12.07 3.19
C ILE A 136 7.06 12.67 2.09
N ALA A 137 7.03 12.12 0.87
CA ALA A 137 7.77 12.69 -0.26
C ALA A 137 7.32 14.13 -0.61
N ASN A 138 6.02 14.41 -0.53
CA ASN A 138 5.49 15.77 -0.73
C ASN A 138 5.92 16.74 0.37
N ILE A 139 6.07 16.26 1.61
CA ILE A 139 6.60 17.06 2.72
C ILE A 139 8.03 17.50 2.41
N ASN A 140 8.89 16.56 1.98
CA ASN A 140 10.27 16.89 1.61
C ASN A 140 10.33 17.96 0.51
N ILE A 141 9.56 17.76 -0.57
CA ILE A 141 9.46 18.72 -1.70
C ILE A 141 9.04 20.11 -1.22
N ARG A 142 8.04 20.20 -0.34
CA ARG A 142 7.52 21.46 0.18
C ARG A 142 8.45 22.12 1.19
N SER A 143 9.22 21.33 1.92
CA SER A 143 10.15 21.84 2.91
C SER A 143 11.31 22.61 2.29
N GLU A 144 11.66 22.35 1.02
CA GLU A 144 12.78 23.00 0.31
C GLU A 144 14.09 23.01 1.12
N GLY A 145 14.34 21.96 1.91
CA GLY A 145 15.52 21.84 2.78
C GLY A 145 15.37 22.44 4.18
N LEU A 146 14.19 22.93 4.55
CA LEU A 146 13.83 23.28 5.92
C LEU A 146 13.77 22.00 6.77
N SER A 147 14.88 21.67 7.43
CA SER A 147 15.03 20.41 8.17
C SER A 147 15.44 20.62 9.63
N LEU A 148 15.14 19.60 10.44
CA LEU A 148 15.71 19.38 11.78
C LEU A 148 16.49 18.06 11.71
N PRO A 149 17.78 18.06 11.33
CA PRO A 149 18.48 16.84 10.91
C PRO A 149 18.54 15.72 11.95
N HIS A 150 18.50 16.04 13.24
CA HIS A 150 18.39 15.02 14.28
C HIS A 150 17.05 14.28 14.19
N ILE A 151 15.96 15.04 14.21
CA ILE A 151 14.59 14.51 14.22
C ILE A 151 14.28 13.72 12.94
N LEU A 152 14.87 14.10 11.80
CA LEU A 152 14.69 13.36 10.56
C LEU A 152 15.29 11.94 10.60
N ARG A 153 16.35 11.72 11.39
CA ARG A 153 16.88 10.36 11.60
C ARG A 153 15.92 9.51 12.42
N ASP A 154 15.26 10.12 13.40
CA ASP A 154 14.27 9.44 14.23
C ASP A 154 12.99 9.11 13.44
N ILE A 155 12.60 9.96 12.47
CA ILE A 155 11.56 9.64 11.47
C ILE A 155 11.96 8.42 10.63
N TYR A 156 13.20 8.37 10.14
CA TYR A 156 13.68 7.22 9.37
C TYR A 156 13.62 5.93 10.21
N SER A 157 14.07 5.96 11.46
CA SER A 157 13.98 4.81 12.36
C SER A 157 12.53 4.42 12.72
N MET A 158 11.60 5.38 12.78
CA MET A 158 10.17 5.09 12.90
C MET A 158 9.66 4.37 11.65
N ALA A 159 10.09 4.77 10.44
CA ALA A 159 9.72 4.12 9.20
C ALA A 159 10.25 2.68 9.11
N GLU A 160 11.50 2.43 9.54
CA GLU A 160 12.06 1.07 9.62
C GLU A 160 11.19 0.13 10.46
N LYS A 161 10.74 0.60 11.63
CA LYS A 161 9.87 -0.16 12.52
C LYS A 161 8.50 -0.42 11.90
N ALA A 162 7.91 0.60 11.30
CA ALA A 162 6.58 0.50 10.72
C ALA A 162 6.58 -0.46 9.49
N VAL A 163 7.66 -0.44 8.71
CA VAL A 163 7.87 -1.37 7.58
C VAL A 163 8.15 -2.80 8.05
N ASP A 164 8.91 -3.00 9.14
CA ASP A 164 9.09 -4.33 9.74
C ASP A 164 7.76 -4.93 10.21
N MET A 165 6.92 -4.12 10.88
CA MET A 165 5.58 -4.54 11.29
C MET A 165 4.71 -4.92 10.08
N LEU A 166 4.73 -4.12 9.01
CA LEU A 166 4.03 -4.43 7.76
C LEU A 166 4.53 -5.74 7.15
N HIS A 167 5.85 -5.93 7.05
CA HIS A 167 6.45 -7.12 6.47
C HIS A 167 6.04 -8.40 7.22
N ARG A 168 6.07 -8.34 8.56
CA ARG A 168 5.62 -9.43 9.43
C ARG A 168 4.11 -9.68 9.31
N ALA A 169 3.29 -8.63 9.21
CA ALA A 169 1.85 -8.76 9.01
C ALA A 169 1.50 -9.41 7.66
N MET A 170 2.24 -9.08 6.60
CA MET A 170 2.06 -9.68 5.28
C MET A 170 2.55 -11.13 5.23
N THR A 171 3.59 -11.47 5.99
CA THR A 171 4.01 -12.86 6.22
C THR A 171 2.92 -13.64 6.95
N ALA A 172 2.36 -13.06 8.02
CA ALA A 172 1.25 -13.66 8.76
C ALA A 172 0.00 -13.85 7.88
N PHE A 173 -0.29 -12.91 6.99
CA PHE A 173 -1.35 -13.07 5.98
C PHE A 173 -1.05 -14.22 5.00
N ALA A 174 0.20 -14.34 4.53
CA ALA A 174 0.58 -15.36 3.58
C ALA A 174 0.44 -16.79 4.13
N ASP A 175 0.72 -16.93 5.43
CA ASP A 175 0.75 -18.20 6.17
C ASP A 175 -0.49 -18.46 7.03
N GLU A 176 -1.43 -17.49 7.08
CA GLU A 176 -2.59 -17.50 7.98
C GLU A 176 -2.22 -17.68 9.47
N ASP A 177 -1.10 -17.06 9.87
CA ASP A 177 -0.54 -17.14 11.22
C ASP A 177 -1.22 -16.14 12.17
N ILE A 178 -2.19 -16.65 12.95
CA ILE A 178 -2.89 -15.88 13.97
C ILE A 178 -1.94 -15.39 15.06
N GLN A 179 -0.98 -16.21 15.49
CA GLN A 179 -0.11 -15.91 16.61
C GLN A 179 0.77 -14.70 16.29
N THR A 180 1.36 -14.67 15.10
CA THR A 180 2.14 -13.52 14.63
C THR A 180 1.26 -12.28 14.49
N ALA A 181 0.06 -12.40 13.93
CA ALA A 181 -0.88 -11.28 13.81
C ALA A 181 -1.26 -10.69 15.19
N GLN A 182 -1.53 -11.55 16.19
CA GLN A 182 -1.84 -11.12 17.56
C GLN A 182 -0.65 -10.46 18.26
N ALA A 183 0.57 -10.95 18.03
CA ALA A 183 1.77 -10.33 18.59
C ALA A 183 1.96 -8.91 18.05
N ILE A 184 1.77 -8.69 16.74
CA ILE A 184 1.90 -7.37 16.12
C ILE A 184 0.86 -6.39 16.67
N LEU A 185 -0.38 -6.84 16.92
CA LEU A 185 -1.41 -5.99 17.55
C LEU A 185 -1.00 -5.49 18.95
N GLN A 186 -0.16 -6.23 19.68
CA GLN A 186 0.37 -5.81 20.98
C GLN A 186 1.57 -4.87 20.86
N GLU A 187 2.17 -4.76 19.67
CA GLU A 187 3.32 -3.90 19.39
C GLU A 187 2.89 -2.51 18.87
N ASP A 188 1.60 -2.24 18.67
CA ASP A 188 1.06 -0.97 18.17
C ASP A 188 1.54 0.25 19.00
N ASP A 189 1.60 0.09 20.32
CA ASP A 189 2.10 1.07 21.28
C ASP A 189 3.54 1.57 20.95
N VAL A 190 4.33 0.78 20.22
CA VAL A 190 5.71 1.13 19.84
C VAL A 190 5.72 2.29 18.83
N ILE A 191 4.86 2.26 17.83
CA ILE A 191 4.77 3.31 16.81
C ILE A 191 4.18 4.58 17.42
N ASP A 192 3.16 4.43 18.26
CA ASP A 192 2.55 5.53 19.02
C ASP A 192 3.55 6.24 19.94
N ALA A 193 4.41 5.48 20.61
CA ALA A 193 5.48 6.03 21.43
C ALA A 193 6.51 6.81 20.59
N CYS A 194 6.88 6.28 19.41
CA CYS A 194 7.79 6.98 18.49
C CYS A 194 7.18 8.30 18.01
N TYR A 195 5.91 8.26 17.57
CA TYR A 195 5.17 9.45 17.15
C TYR A 195 5.10 10.50 18.27
N SER A 196 4.74 10.06 19.48
CA SER A 196 4.66 10.93 20.65
C SER A 196 6.01 11.58 20.96
N GLY A 197 7.11 10.83 20.90
CA GLY A 197 8.47 11.38 21.08
C GLY A 197 8.81 12.46 20.06
N LEU A 198 8.62 12.17 18.77
CA LEU A 198 8.85 13.10 17.66
C LEU A 198 8.00 14.36 17.79
N TYR A 199 6.73 14.22 18.19
CA TYR A 199 5.84 15.35 18.42
C TYR A 199 6.37 16.28 19.52
N HIS A 200 6.74 15.73 20.68
CA HIS A 200 7.24 16.56 21.79
C HIS A 200 8.57 17.23 21.43
N GLU A 201 9.47 16.55 20.72
CA GLU A 201 10.73 17.14 20.28
C GLU A 201 10.50 18.26 19.26
N ALA A 202 9.59 18.07 18.31
CA ALA A 202 9.20 19.10 17.34
C ALA A 202 8.65 20.34 18.06
N ILE A 203 7.73 20.18 19.02
CA ILE A 203 7.18 21.29 19.81
C ILE A 203 8.26 21.98 20.65
N HIS A 204 9.15 21.22 21.29
CA HIS A 204 10.26 21.77 22.04
C HIS A 204 11.17 22.63 21.15
N SER A 205 11.43 22.23 19.90
CA SER A 205 12.21 23.03 18.95
C SER A 205 11.60 24.41 18.67
N VAL A 206 10.26 24.53 18.69
CA VAL A 206 9.53 25.79 18.52
C VAL A 206 9.62 26.66 19.77
N LEU A 207 9.58 26.04 20.96
CA LEU A 207 9.76 26.77 22.23
C LEU A 207 11.16 27.37 22.35
N VAL A 208 12.18 26.67 21.84
CA VAL A 208 13.57 27.16 21.81
C VAL A 208 13.74 28.27 20.77
N ASP A 209 13.18 28.10 19.57
CA ASP A 209 13.19 29.12 18.52
C ASP A 209 11.88 29.11 17.73
N PRO A 210 11.01 30.15 17.87
CA PRO A 210 9.73 30.23 17.18
C PRO A 210 9.83 30.17 15.64
N ARG A 211 11.01 30.43 15.06
CA ARG A 211 11.25 30.28 13.60
C ARG A 211 11.23 28.83 13.14
N ASN A 212 11.23 27.87 14.06
CA ASN A 212 11.13 26.44 13.75
C ASN A 212 9.68 25.96 13.52
N ILE A 213 8.67 26.81 13.69
CA ILE A 213 7.26 26.41 13.58
C ILE A 213 6.93 25.63 12.29
N GLU A 214 7.47 26.07 11.16
CA GLU A 214 7.24 25.41 9.87
C GLU A 214 7.99 24.07 9.76
N ARG A 215 9.24 24.00 10.23
CA ARG A 215 10.05 22.77 10.27
C ARG A 215 9.41 21.71 11.17
N ALA A 216 8.98 22.13 12.36
CA ALA A 216 8.30 21.29 13.32
C ALA A 216 6.98 20.73 12.75
N ASN A 217 6.22 21.56 12.03
CA ASN A 217 4.99 21.12 11.37
C ASN A 217 5.28 20.02 10.33
N TYR A 218 6.30 20.17 9.48
CA TYR A 218 6.67 19.13 8.51
C TYR A 218 7.07 17.80 9.17
N VAL A 219 7.86 17.87 10.25
CA VAL A 219 8.22 16.69 11.06
C VAL A 219 6.97 16.00 11.60
N ILE A 220 6.05 16.75 12.22
CA ILE A 220 4.83 16.18 12.82
C ILE A 220 3.97 15.50 11.75
N TRP A 221 3.82 16.12 10.58
CA TRP A 221 3.06 15.51 9.47
C TRP A 221 3.73 14.24 8.92
N ALA A 222 5.06 14.19 8.85
CA ALA A 222 5.79 13.00 8.43
C ALA A 222 5.62 11.86 9.45
N ALA A 223 5.80 12.16 10.74
CA ALA A 223 5.59 11.22 11.82
C ALA A 223 4.13 10.72 11.87
N HIS A 224 3.16 11.60 11.66
CA HIS A 224 1.75 11.23 11.61
C HIS A 224 1.44 10.25 10.47
N ASN A 225 2.02 10.46 9.28
CA ASN A 225 1.84 9.51 8.17
C ASN A 225 2.38 8.11 8.50
N LEU A 226 3.44 8.01 9.30
CA LEU A 226 3.99 6.73 9.76
C LEU A 226 3.15 6.10 10.89
N GLU A 227 2.58 6.90 11.79
CA GLU A 227 1.60 6.41 12.78
C GLU A 227 0.35 5.85 12.08
N ARG A 228 -0.18 6.59 11.10
CA ARG A 228 -1.27 6.11 10.25
C ARG A 228 -0.91 4.80 9.55
N LEU A 229 0.35 4.59 9.14
CA LEU A 229 0.78 3.32 8.55
C LEU A 229 0.68 2.18 9.58
N GLY A 230 1.12 2.42 10.82
CA GLY A 230 0.94 1.50 11.95
C GLY A 230 -0.52 1.06 12.13
N ASP A 231 -1.46 2.02 12.17
CA ASP A 231 -2.91 1.74 12.22
C ASP A 231 -3.37 0.82 11.08
N ARG A 232 -2.79 0.97 9.88
CA ARG A 232 -3.15 0.11 8.74
C ARG A 232 -2.59 -1.29 8.89
N VAL A 233 -1.43 -1.45 9.54
CA VAL A 233 -0.85 -2.77 9.84
C VAL A 233 -1.73 -3.52 10.83
N THR A 234 -2.26 -2.85 11.86
CA THR A 234 -3.19 -3.48 12.80
C THR A 234 -4.46 -3.94 12.09
N ASN A 235 -5.03 -3.12 11.19
CA ASN A 235 -6.16 -3.53 10.35
C ASN A 235 -5.86 -4.80 9.54
N ILE A 236 -4.67 -4.92 8.93
CA ILE A 236 -4.26 -6.13 8.21
C ILE A 236 -4.23 -7.34 9.16
N CYS A 237 -3.65 -7.19 10.35
CA CYS A 237 -3.59 -8.27 11.34
C CYS A 237 -4.99 -8.74 11.78
N GLU A 238 -5.93 -7.81 11.97
CA GLU A 238 -7.33 -8.16 12.24
C GLU A 238 -7.95 -8.98 11.10
N ARG A 239 -7.60 -8.68 9.84
CA ARG A 239 -8.06 -9.46 8.68
C ARG A 239 -7.48 -10.87 8.65
N VAL A 240 -6.21 -11.05 9.03
CA VAL A 240 -5.61 -12.39 9.16
C VAL A 240 -6.38 -13.22 10.19
N ILE A 241 -6.67 -12.65 11.35
CA ILE A 241 -7.44 -13.32 12.40
C ILE A 241 -8.84 -13.68 11.90
N TYR A 242 -9.50 -12.75 11.19
CA TYR A 242 -10.83 -12.96 10.63
C TYR A 242 -10.87 -14.07 9.57
N ILE A 243 -9.85 -14.20 8.72
CA ILE A 243 -9.78 -15.28 7.72
C ILE A 243 -9.93 -16.63 8.41
N VAL A 244 -9.12 -16.88 9.44
CA VAL A 244 -9.06 -18.18 10.12
C VAL A 244 -10.25 -18.40 11.05
N THR A 245 -10.55 -17.44 11.92
CA THR A 245 -11.56 -17.59 12.98
C THR A 245 -12.98 -17.34 12.49
N GLY A 246 -13.16 -16.49 11.48
CA GLY A 246 -14.47 -15.96 11.08
C GLY A 246 -15.02 -14.86 12.00
N GLU A 247 -14.27 -14.47 13.03
CA GLU A 247 -14.62 -13.43 13.98
C GLU A 247 -13.62 -12.27 13.88
N ARG A 248 -14.10 -11.03 13.99
CA ARG A 248 -13.21 -9.88 14.04
C ARG A 248 -12.82 -9.66 15.51
N PRO A 249 -11.52 -9.62 15.84
CA PRO A 249 -11.13 -9.21 17.18
C PRO A 249 -11.56 -7.76 17.38
N GLU A 250 -12.49 -7.50 18.30
CA GLU A 250 -12.73 -6.14 18.79
C GLU A 250 -11.54 -5.78 19.68
N LEU A 251 -10.72 -4.79 19.27
CA LEU A 251 -9.59 -4.30 20.08
C LEU A 251 -10.03 -3.84 21.48
N ASP A 252 -11.29 -3.41 21.63
CA ASP A 252 -11.90 -3.03 22.91
C ASP A 252 -12.41 -4.24 23.75
N ALA A 253 -12.48 -5.45 23.16
CA ALA A 253 -13.00 -6.65 23.81
C ALA A 253 -11.91 -7.67 24.19
N ILE A 254 -10.63 -7.38 23.94
CA ILE A 254 -9.54 -8.20 24.45
C ILE A 254 -9.56 -8.11 25.99
N PRO A 255 -9.83 -9.21 26.72
CA PRO A 255 -9.85 -9.17 28.18
C PRO A 255 -8.50 -8.66 28.69
N GLN A 256 -8.53 -7.68 29.58
CA GLN A 256 -7.34 -7.08 30.23
C GLN A 256 -6.43 -8.08 30.95
N GLU A 257 -6.83 -9.36 31.06
CA GLU A 257 -6.06 -10.43 31.67
C GLU A 257 -4.75 -10.77 30.93
N PHE A 258 -4.53 -10.27 29.71
CA PHE A 258 -3.24 -10.40 29.01
C PHE A 258 -2.31 -9.17 29.11
N LYS A 259 -2.72 -8.08 29.78
CA LYS A 259 -1.88 -6.87 29.98
C LYS A 259 -0.92 -6.95 31.18
N LEU A 260 -0.97 -8.01 31.99
CA LEU A 260 -0.10 -8.17 33.17
C LEU A 260 1.03 -9.17 32.90
N SER A 261 2.08 -8.73 32.21
CA SER A 261 3.38 -9.45 32.24
C SER A 261 4.61 -8.55 32.04
N VAL A 262 4.46 -7.23 31.86
CA VAL A 262 5.61 -6.34 31.63
C VAL A 262 5.53 -5.13 32.56
N GLU A 263 5.65 -5.40 33.86
CA GLU A 263 6.18 -4.43 34.82
C GLU A 263 7.13 -5.18 35.76
N VAL A 264 8.43 -5.13 35.44
CA VAL A 264 9.56 -5.13 36.39
C VAL A 264 10.67 -4.26 35.81
#